data_AF-A0A1S8SXV3-F1
#
_entry.id   AF-A0A1S8SXV3-F1
#
_cell.length_a   1.000
_cell.length_b   1.000
_cell.length_c   1.000
_cell.angle_alpha   90.00
_cell.angle_beta   90.00
_cell.angle_gamma   90.00
#
_symmetry.space_group_name_H-M   'P 1'
#
loop_
_entity.id
_entity.type
_entity.pdbx_description
1 polymer ?
#
loop_
_entity_poly.entity_id
_entity_poly.type
_entity_poly.pdbx_seq_one_letter_code
_entity_poly.pdbx_strand_id
1 'polypeptide(L)'
;MDNIKNKILVIVTNEDKYKINGNNTGLWLGELTHFYNVISKAGIEMDIVSAKGGLIPLHPLSTSTAILDDLTKAYYENEKFMALLKDTTKASEVKSEDYNVIYFTGGHGTV
;
A
#
# COMPACT_ATOMS: atom_id res chain seq x y z
N MET A 1 13.75 22.20 -19.45
CA MET A 1 14.03 20.81 -19.05
C MET A 1 12.88 20.43 -18.16
N ASP A 2 11.97 19.60 -18.67
CA ASP A 2 10.84 19.15 -17.87
C ASP A 2 11.39 18.45 -16.62
N ASN A 3 10.92 18.91 -15.47
CA ASN A 3 11.36 18.42 -14.18
C ASN A 3 10.73 17.03 -14.02
N ILE A 4 11.37 15.99 -14.57
CA ILE A 4 10.92 14.61 -14.43
C ILE A 4 10.94 14.30 -12.94
N LYS A 5 9.77 14.36 -12.30
CA LYS A 5 9.61 13.93 -10.92
C LYS A 5 9.75 12.41 -10.91
N ASN A 6 10.88 11.92 -10.41
CA ASN A 6 11.09 10.50 -10.15
C ASN A 6 10.14 10.06 -9.04
N LYS A 7 8.89 9.74 -9.41
CA LYS A 7 7.82 9.37 -8.48
C LYS A 7 7.30 7.99 -8.81
N ILE A 8 6.94 7.24 -7.76
CA ILE A 8 6.37 5.90 -7.87
C ILE A 8 4.90 5.93 -7.44
N LEU A 9 4.04 5.31 -8.24
CA LEU A 9 2.65 5.06 -7.87
C LEU A 9 2.54 3.67 -7.24
N VAL A 10 2.15 3.62 -5.98
CA VAL A 10 1.96 2.37 -5.23
C VAL A 10 0.46 2.08 -5.16
N ILE A 11 0.06 0.90 -5.64
CA ILE A 11 -1.35 0.49 -5.70
C ILE A 11 -1.62 -0.56 -4.62
N VAL A 12 -2.64 -0.32 -3.81
CA VAL A 12 -3.11 -1.20 -2.72
C VAL A 12 -4.57 -1.58 -2.93
N THR A 13 -4.97 -2.75 -2.41
CA THR A 13 -6.35 -3.27 -2.57
C THR A 13 -7.35 -2.59 -1.62
N ASN A 14 -8.60 -2.45 -2.05
CA ASN A 14 -9.73 -2.11 -1.18
C ASN A 14 -10.58 -3.33 -0.79
N GLU A 15 -10.28 -4.53 -1.30
CA GLU A 15 -11.10 -5.72 -1.04
C GLU A 15 -10.77 -6.31 0.32
N ASP A 16 -11.77 -6.39 1.18
CA ASP A 16 -11.67 -6.85 2.56
C ASP A 16 -12.16 -8.29 2.75
N LYS A 17 -12.76 -8.91 1.72
CA LYS A 17 -13.32 -10.27 1.79
C LYS A 17 -13.00 -11.13 0.57
N TYR A 18 -12.74 -12.41 0.81
CA TYR A 18 -12.73 -13.42 -0.25
C TYR A 18 -14.14 -13.63 -0.80
N LYS A 19 -14.31 -13.57 -2.12
CA LYS A 19 -15.63 -13.77 -2.76
C LYS A 19 -16.22 -15.16 -2.54
N ILE A 20 -15.37 -16.18 -2.36
CA ILE A 20 -15.80 -17.58 -2.28
C ILE A 20 -16.40 -17.97 -0.92
N ASN A 21 -15.86 -17.44 0.17
CA ASN A 21 -16.23 -17.85 1.54
C ASN A 21 -16.50 -16.69 2.49
N GLY A 22 -16.30 -15.43 2.05
CA GLY A 22 -16.55 -14.23 2.86
C GLY A 22 -15.55 -13.99 4.00
N ASN A 23 -14.50 -14.80 4.12
CA ASN A 23 -13.46 -14.59 5.13
C ASN A 23 -12.72 -13.27 4.88
N ASN A 24 -12.19 -12.68 5.95
CA ASN A 24 -11.45 -11.42 5.86
C ASN A 24 -10.13 -11.62 5.10
N THR A 25 -9.84 -10.68 4.20
CA THR A 25 -8.59 -10.53 3.46
C THR A 25 -8.15 -9.06 3.47
N GLY A 26 -7.21 -8.69 2.60
CA GLY A 26 -6.80 -7.32 2.41
C GLY A 26 -5.38 -7.22 1.88
N LEU A 27 -4.80 -6.05 2.08
CA LEU A 27 -3.39 -5.79 1.85
C LEU A 27 -2.53 -6.67 2.76
N TRP A 28 -1.49 -7.30 2.21
CA TRP A 28 -0.44 -7.91 3.03
C TRP A 28 0.58 -6.85 3.42
N LEU A 29 0.50 -6.34 4.65
CA LEU A 29 1.22 -5.13 5.06
C LEU A 29 2.74 -5.19 4.81
N GLY A 30 3.36 -6.36 5.04
CA GLY A 30 4.80 -6.56 4.83
C GLY A 30 5.26 -6.31 3.38
N GLU A 31 4.42 -6.63 2.39
CA GLU A 31 4.78 -6.42 0.98
C GLU A 31 4.85 -4.93 0.65
N LEU A 32 3.97 -4.12 1.25
CA LEU A 32 4.03 -2.66 1.13
C LEU A 32 5.22 -2.08 1.93
N THR A 33 5.36 -2.43 3.20
CA THR A 33 6.32 -1.76 4.11
C THR A 33 7.77 -2.01 3.72
N HIS A 34 8.11 -3.22 3.25
CA HIS A 34 9.45 -3.54 2.81
C HIS A 34 9.85 -2.72 1.58
N PHE A 35 8.97 -2.65 0.58
CA PHE A 35 9.18 -1.80 -0.59
C PHE A 35 9.27 -0.32 -0.20
N TYR A 36 8.27 0.16 0.55
CA TYR A 36 8.18 1.56 0.96
C TYR A 36 9.42 2.00 1.74
N ASN A 37 9.96 1.16 2.60
CA ASN A 37 11.17 1.46 3.37
C ASN A 37 12.41 1.66 2.48
N VAL A 38 12.62 0.79 1.49
CA VAL A 38 13.76 0.88 0.57
C VAL A 38 13.66 2.16 -0.27
N ILE A 39 12.49 2.42 -0.85
CA ILE A 39 12.28 3.58 -1.72
C ILE A 39 12.33 4.89 -0.92
N SER A 40 11.73 4.93 0.27
CA SER A 40 11.80 6.10 1.15
C SER A 40 13.23 6.43 1.56
N LYS A 41 14.07 5.42 1.86
CA LYS A 41 15.49 5.62 2.18
C LYS A 41 16.31 6.12 0.99
N ALA A 42 15.86 5.82 -0.23
CA ALA A 42 16.46 6.36 -1.45
C ALA A 42 16.01 7.81 -1.75
N GLY A 43 15.12 8.39 -0.94
CA GLY A 43 14.62 9.75 -1.12
C GLY A 43 13.67 9.91 -2.31
N ILE A 44 13.06 8.81 -2.78
CA ILE A 44 12.14 8.80 -3.91
C ILE A 44 10.71 8.97 -3.38
N GLU A 45 9.96 9.88 -4.00
CA GLU A 45 8.57 10.12 -3.63
C GLU A 45 7.66 8.97 -4.07
N MET A 46 6.67 8.65 -3.23
CA MET A 46 5.64 7.66 -3.50
C MET A 46 4.25 8.24 -3.23
N ASP A 47 3.29 7.96 -4.12
CA ASP A 47 1.87 8.09 -3.81
C ASP A 47 1.26 6.72 -3.62
N ILE A 48 0.48 6.53 -2.56
CA ILE A 48 -0.28 5.30 -2.33
C ILE A 48 -1.73 5.56 -2.75
N VAL A 49 -2.22 4.77 -3.70
CA VAL A 49 -3.59 4.87 -4.23
C VAL A 49 -4.29 3.52 -4.19
N SER A 50 -5.60 3.55 -4.30
CA SER A 50 -6.43 2.34 -4.41
C SER A 50 -7.55 2.54 -5.42
N ALA A 51 -8.17 1.44 -5.88
CA ALA A 51 -9.19 1.52 -6.92
C ALA A 51 -10.41 2.37 -6.50
N LYS A 52 -10.81 2.27 -5.23
CA LYS A 52 -11.98 2.96 -4.65
C LYS A 52 -11.59 4.18 -3.80
N GLY A 53 -10.30 4.37 -3.52
CA GLY A 53 -9.82 5.36 -2.56
C GLY A 53 -10.24 5.02 -1.13
N GLY A 54 -9.97 5.93 -0.20
CA GLY A 54 -10.37 5.79 1.21
C GLY A 54 -9.56 4.73 1.96
N LEU A 55 -10.22 4.09 2.94
CA LEU A 55 -9.61 3.14 3.86
C LEU A 55 -9.16 1.84 3.17
N ILE A 56 -7.96 1.39 3.54
CA ILE A 56 -7.36 0.15 3.07
C ILE A 56 -7.50 -0.95 4.13
N PRO A 57 -8.18 -2.07 3.82
CA PRO A 57 -8.25 -3.21 4.72
C PRO A 57 -6.90 -3.94 4.77
N LEU A 58 -6.45 -4.28 5.97
CA LEU A 58 -5.27 -5.11 6.18
C LEU A 58 -5.68 -6.56 6.35
N HIS A 59 -4.95 -7.47 5.71
CA HIS A 59 -5.14 -8.89 5.94
C HIS A 59 -4.83 -9.22 7.42
N PRO A 60 -5.73 -9.87 8.19
CA PRO A 60 -5.56 -10.06 9.63
C PRO A 60 -4.25 -10.78 10.02
N LEU A 61 -3.84 -11.77 9.23
CA LEU A 61 -2.57 -12.47 9.47
C LEU A 61 -1.34 -11.60 9.23
N SER A 62 -1.41 -10.62 8.33
CA SER A 62 -0.28 -9.74 8.01
C SER A 62 0.06 -8.75 9.13
N THR A 63 -0.86 -8.57 10.10
CA THR A 63 -0.66 -7.74 11.30
C THR A 63 -0.56 -8.56 12.59
N SER A 64 -0.59 -9.89 12.49
CA SER A 64 -0.55 -10.77 13.65
C SER A 64 0.86 -10.87 14.23
N THR A 65 0.98 -10.91 15.56
CA THR A 65 2.28 -10.99 16.27
C THR A 65 3.11 -12.22 15.92
N ALA A 66 2.48 -13.28 15.37
CA ALA A 66 3.16 -14.49 14.94
C ALA A 66 3.87 -14.36 13.58
N ILE A 67 3.47 -13.39 12.75
CA ILE A 67 3.96 -13.21 11.37
C ILE A 67 4.71 -11.88 11.22
N LEU A 68 4.33 -10.87 11.99
CA LEU A 68 4.83 -9.51 11.88
C LEU A 68 6.34 -9.45 12.20
N ASP A 69 7.14 -9.14 11.17
CA ASP A 69 8.57 -8.83 11.35
C ASP A 69 8.78 -7.43 11.96
N ASP A 70 10.00 -7.17 12.44
CA ASP A 70 10.34 -5.91 13.13
C ASP A 70 10.13 -4.67 12.25
N LEU A 71 10.42 -4.77 10.95
CA LEU A 71 10.27 -3.65 10.03
C LEU A 71 8.80 -3.30 9.84
N THR A 72 7.99 -4.30 9.52
CA THR A 72 6.54 -4.17 9.30
C THR A 72 5.86 -3.70 10.58
N LYS A 73 6.31 -4.20 11.74
CA LYS A 73 5.85 -3.74 13.05
C LYS A 73 6.09 -2.25 13.27
N ALA A 74 7.31 -1.78 13.00
CA ALA A 74 7.64 -0.36 13.14
C ALA A 74 6.76 0.54 12.27
N TYR A 75 6.38 0.09 11.07
CA TYR A 75 5.45 0.80 10.20
C TYR A 75 3.99 0.70 10.67
N TYR A 76 3.58 -0.46 11.17
CA TYR A 76 2.22 -0.68 11.70
C TYR A 76 1.94 0.20 12.92
N GLU A 77 2.95 0.42 13.76
CA GLU A 77 2.88 1.30 14.93
C GLU A 77 3.11 2.79 14.58
N ASN A 78 3.51 3.10 13.34
CA ASN A 78 3.75 4.47 12.89
C ASN A 78 2.46 5.13 12.39
N GLU A 79 1.89 6.00 13.22
CA GLU A 79 0.64 6.71 12.91
C GLU A 79 0.68 7.51 11.60
N LYS A 80 1.82 8.13 11.27
CA LYS A 80 1.96 8.94 10.05
C LYS A 80 1.91 8.06 8.80
N PHE A 81 2.58 6.91 8.84
CA PHE A 81 2.52 5.96 7.74
C PHE A 81 1.12 5.34 7.63
N MET A 82 0.55 4.89 8.76
CA MET A 82 -0.78 4.29 8.76
C MET A 82 -1.88 5.27 8.34
N ALA A 83 -1.69 6.59 8.53
CA ALA A 83 -2.59 7.60 8.00
C ALA A 83 -2.69 7.57 6.46
N LEU A 84 -1.61 7.21 5.75
CA LEU A 84 -1.63 7.05 4.29
C LEU A 84 -2.58 5.94 3.84
N LEU A 85 -2.84 4.96 4.70
CA LEU A 85 -3.75 3.84 4.43
C LEU A 85 -5.19 4.08 4.92
N LYS A 86 -5.44 5.18 5.65
CA LYS A 86 -6.79 5.53 6.14
C LYS A 86 -7.61 6.27 5.09
N ASP A 87 -6.94 7.00 4.20
CA ASP A 87 -7.60 7.82 3.18
C ASP A 87 -6.74 7.90 1.91
N THR A 88 -6.72 6.80 1.15
CA THR A 88 -5.98 6.76 -0.13
C THR A 88 -6.71 7.54 -1.22
N THR A 89 -5.96 8.19 -2.10
CA THR A 89 -6.52 8.77 -3.33
C THR A 89 -7.04 7.65 -4.24
N LYS A 90 -8.13 7.92 -4.98
CA LYS A 90 -8.60 6.99 -6.00
C LYS A 90 -7.62 6.92 -7.16
N ALA A 91 -7.37 5.71 -7.67
CA ALA A 91 -6.49 5.51 -8.82
C ALA A 91 -6.96 6.27 -10.07
N SER A 92 -8.27 6.52 -10.22
CA SER A 92 -8.83 7.30 -11.32
C SER A 92 -8.58 8.82 -11.21
N GLU A 93 -8.11 9.30 -10.07
CA GLU A 93 -7.88 10.74 -9.80
C GLU A 93 -6.42 11.14 -10.02
N VAL A 94 -5.53 10.18 -10.27
CA VAL A 94 -4.11 10.43 -10.59
C VAL A 94 -3.85 10.19 -12.07
N LYS A 95 -2.78 10.81 -12.59
CA LYS A 95 -2.36 10.66 -13.98
C LYS A 95 -1.12 9.77 -14.06
N SER A 96 -1.18 8.72 -14.86
CA SER A 96 -0.05 7.78 -15.00
C SER A 96 1.23 8.44 -15.49
N GLU A 97 1.10 9.53 -16.25
CA GLU A 97 2.21 10.30 -16.82
C GLU A 97 3.04 11.02 -15.74
N ASP A 98 2.51 11.18 -14.53
CA ASP A 98 3.21 11.80 -13.39
C ASP A 98 4.18 10.82 -12.68
N TYR A 99 4.22 9.55 -13.11
CA TYR A 99 4.98 8.48 -12.46
C TYR A 99 5.87 7.71 -13.45
N ASN A 100 7.05 7.29 -12.98
CA ASN A 100 7.97 6.47 -13.76
C ASN A 100 7.83 4.97 -13.48
N VAL A 101 7.26 4.62 -12.33
CA VAL A 101 7.07 3.24 -11.88
C VAL A 101 5.69 3.11 -11.27
N ILE A 102 5.02 2.01 -11.59
CA ILE A 102 3.81 1.57 -10.90
C ILE A 102 4.16 0.28 -10.16
N TYR A 103 3.93 0.27 -8.85
CA TYR A 103 4.15 -0.88 -7.99
C TYR A 103 2.82 -1.37 -7.43
N PHE A 104 2.43 -2.59 -7.79
CA PHE A 104 1.26 -3.25 -7.23
C PHE A 104 1.67 -4.06 -6.00
N THR A 105 1.11 -3.71 -4.85
CA THR A 105 1.23 -4.52 -3.64
C THR A 105 0.30 -5.72 -3.70
N GLY A 106 0.69 -6.83 -3.07
CA GLY A 106 -0.14 -8.03 -3.01
C GLY A 106 -0.92 -8.16 -1.71
N GLY A 107 -1.06 -9.41 -1.28
CA GLY A 107 -2.15 -9.85 -0.41
C GLY A 107 -3.36 -10.36 -1.20
N HIS A 108 -4.10 -11.26 -0.58
CA HIS A 108 -5.17 -11.98 -1.26
C HIS A 108 -6.39 -11.12 -1.61
N GLY A 109 -6.49 -9.87 -1.14
CA GLY A 109 -7.52 -8.94 -1.61
C GLY A 109 -7.31 -8.49 -3.07
N THR A 110 -6.22 -8.92 -3.72
CA THR A 110 -5.95 -8.60 -5.14
C THR A 110 -6.61 -9.56 -6.13
N VAL A 111 -7.15 -10.69 -5.67
CA VAL A 111 -7.69 -11.79 -6.52
C VAL A 111 -9.21 -11.94 -6.46
#